data_AF-M7ZFT5-F1
#
_entry.id   AF-M7ZFT5-F1
#
_cell.length_a   1.000
_cell.length_b   1.000
_cell.length_c   1.000
_cell.angle_alpha   90.00
_cell.angle_beta   90.00
_cell.angle_gamma   90.00
#
_symmetry.space_group_name_H-M   'P 1'
#
loop_
_entity.id
_entity.type
_entity.pdbx_description
1 polymer ?
#
loop_
_entity_poly.entity_id
_entity_poly.type
_entity_poly.pdbx_seq_one_letter_code
_entity_poly.pdbx_strand_id
1 'polypeptide(L)'
;MAVPVLNFQTSSSSSTRGRRRPLSATTYLVGDAAGWTRNVDYGGWLAGKTFRAGDVLVFKYNSTFHDVAWVSKGGYKKCTVSPKGFAPVYRNGYDAVTLPRGTHYFICGVPGHCSAGMKLAVTVY
;
A
#
# COMPACT_ATOMS: atom_id res chain seq x y z
N MET A 1 -40.11 -25.21 37.94
CA MET A 1 -38.81 -24.78 37.37
C MET A 1 -39.10 -23.63 36.44
N ALA A 2 -38.77 -22.40 36.87
CA ALA A 2 -38.94 -21.20 36.08
C ALA A 2 -37.55 -20.73 35.63
N VAL A 3 -37.38 -20.40 34.35
CA VAL A 3 -36.60 -19.23 33.93
C VAL A 3 -37.23 -18.68 32.64
N PRO A 4 -37.63 -17.40 32.59
CA PRO A 4 -38.23 -16.78 31.40
C PRO A 4 -37.18 -16.45 30.33
N VAL A 5 -37.64 -16.39 29.08
CA VAL A 5 -36.90 -15.84 27.94
C VAL A 5 -36.71 -14.34 28.16
N LEU A 6 -35.47 -13.90 28.38
CA LEU A 6 -35.11 -12.48 28.45
C LEU A 6 -34.90 -11.93 27.04
N ASN A 7 -35.91 -11.21 26.53
CA ASN A 7 -35.72 -10.23 25.47
C ASN A 7 -34.97 -9.02 26.06
N PHE A 8 -33.72 -8.83 25.66
CA PHE A 8 -33.04 -7.55 25.86
C PHE A 8 -33.25 -6.66 24.64
N GLN A 9 -34.28 -5.83 24.69
CA GLN A 9 -34.22 -4.51 24.07
C GLN A 9 -33.19 -3.70 24.87
N THR A 10 -32.16 -3.18 24.21
CA THR A 10 -31.45 -2.01 24.75
C THR A 10 -31.42 -0.91 23.70
N SER A 11 -31.94 0.21 24.19
CA SER A 11 -32.21 1.48 23.57
C SER A 11 -30.94 2.13 23.03
N SER A 12 -31.10 2.76 21.88
CA SER A 12 -30.21 3.80 21.36
C SER A 12 -29.88 4.86 22.41
N SER A 13 -28.60 5.22 22.54
CA SER A 13 -28.20 6.55 23.01
C SER A 13 -27.09 7.10 22.13
N SER A 14 -27.47 8.15 21.39
CA SER A 14 -26.58 8.97 20.58
C SER A 14 -25.65 9.77 21.50
N SER A 15 -24.34 9.70 21.25
CA SER A 15 -23.39 10.71 21.71
C SER A 15 -22.56 11.15 20.52
N THR A 16 -23.07 12.12 19.77
CA THR A 16 -22.33 12.88 18.76
C THR A 16 -21.39 13.87 19.44
N ARG A 17 -20.37 13.36 20.15
CA ARG A 17 -19.06 14.02 20.03
C ARG A 17 -18.56 13.66 18.65
N GLY A 18 -18.19 14.65 17.84
CA GLY A 18 -17.73 14.44 16.47
C GLY A 18 -16.65 13.37 16.39
N ARG A 19 -17.06 12.10 16.22
CA ARG A 19 -16.18 11.03 15.81
C ARG A 19 -15.88 11.39 14.37
N ARG A 20 -14.68 11.91 14.12
CA ARG A 20 -14.11 11.90 12.78
C ARG A 20 -14.40 10.51 12.24
N ARG A 21 -15.23 10.42 11.19
CA ARG A 21 -15.41 9.17 10.45
C ARG A 21 -13.99 8.68 10.19
N PRO A 22 -13.59 7.47 10.61
CA PRO A 22 -12.33 6.94 10.15
C PRO A 22 -12.41 7.04 8.64
N LEU A 23 -11.47 7.78 8.04
CA LEU A 23 -11.28 7.75 6.60
C LEU A 23 -11.02 6.29 6.31
N SER A 24 -11.99 5.62 5.69
CA SER A 24 -11.83 4.22 5.31
C SER A 24 -10.59 4.14 4.45
N ALA A 25 -9.64 3.29 4.85
CA ALA A 25 -8.45 3.04 4.05
C ALA A 25 -8.87 2.61 2.65
N THR A 26 -8.32 3.27 1.63
CA THR A 26 -8.52 2.89 0.23
C THR A 26 -7.42 1.94 -0.17
N THR A 27 -7.77 0.88 -0.90
CA THR A 27 -6.81 -0.05 -1.47
C THR A 27 -6.60 0.27 -2.95
N TYR A 28 -5.35 0.41 -3.35
CA TYR A 28 -4.95 0.70 -4.72
C TYR A 28 -4.13 -0.46 -5.29
N LEU A 29 -4.57 -1.02 -6.41
CA LEU A 29 -3.78 -1.98 -7.17
C LEU A 29 -2.75 -1.21 -8.00
N VAL A 30 -1.47 -1.35 -7.67
CA VAL A 30 -0.39 -0.63 -8.35
C VAL A 30 -0.31 -1.08 -9.81
N GLY A 31 -0.44 -0.13 -10.75
CA GLY A 31 -0.48 -0.41 -12.19
C GLY A 31 -1.82 -0.95 -12.69
N ASP A 32 -2.88 -0.90 -11.87
CA ASP A 32 -4.23 -1.36 -12.19
C ASP A 32 -4.21 -2.78 -12.79
N ALA A 33 -4.86 -3.02 -13.93
CA ALA A 33 -4.92 -4.35 -14.55
C ALA A 33 -3.55 -4.91 -14.96
N ALA A 34 -2.57 -4.05 -15.26
CA ALA A 34 -1.22 -4.47 -15.65
C ALA A 34 -0.39 -4.95 -14.44
N GLY A 35 -0.65 -4.40 -13.26
CA GLY A 35 0.04 -4.76 -12.03
C GLY A 35 1.47 -4.21 -11.93
N TRP A 36 2.27 -4.88 -11.11
CA TRP A 36 3.67 -4.57 -10.87
C TRP A 36 4.58 -5.36 -11.84
N THR A 37 4.91 -4.75 -12.98
CA THR A 37 5.72 -5.35 -14.05
C THR A 37 6.46 -4.29 -14.87
N ARG A 38 7.24 -4.73 -15.86
CA ARG A 38 7.99 -3.84 -16.76
C ARG A 38 7.04 -3.16 -17.76
N ASN A 39 7.49 -2.04 -18.34
CA ASN A 39 6.77 -1.28 -19.38
C ASN A 39 5.41 -0.70 -18.93
N VAL A 40 5.26 -0.38 -17.64
CA VAL A 40 4.09 0.31 -17.08
C VAL A 40 4.48 1.74 -16.72
N ASP A 41 3.64 2.72 -17.10
CA ASP A 41 3.80 4.11 -16.66
C ASP A 41 3.23 4.30 -15.25
N TYR A 42 4.08 4.06 -14.24
CA TYR A 42 3.72 4.28 -12.84
C TYR A 42 3.53 5.77 -12.49
N GLY A 43 4.12 6.69 -13.26
CA GLY A 43 3.91 8.12 -13.09
C GLY A 43 2.52 8.53 -13.52
N GLY A 44 2.10 8.12 -14.72
CA GLY A 44 0.73 8.26 -15.20
C GLY A 44 -0.29 7.55 -14.33
N TRP A 45 0.05 6.37 -13.80
CA TRP A 45 -0.82 5.66 -12.85
C TRP A 45 -1.14 6.47 -11.59
N LEU A 46 -0.23 7.33 -11.12
CA LEU A 46 -0.48 8.21 -9.97
C LEU A 46 -1.44 9.38 -10.29
N ALA A 47 -1.62 9.72 -11.57
CA ALA A 47 -2.39 10.89 -11.98
C ALA A 47 -3.84 10.81 -11.47
N GLY A 48 -4.31 11.92 -10.88
CA GLY A 48 -5.66 12.04 -10.33
C GLY A 48 -5.91 11.28 -9.01
N LYS A 49 -4.93 10.52 -8.50
CA LYS A 49 -5.06 9.79 -7.22
C LYS A 49 -4.58 10.64 -6.05
N THR A 50 -5.31 10.57 -4.93
CA THR A 50 -4.90 11.20 -3.66
C THR A 50 -4.74 10.10 -2.62
N PHE A 51 -3.51 9.90 -2.16
CA PHE A 51 -3.20 8.91 -1.14
C PHE A 51 -3.22 9.54 0.25
N ARG A 52 -3.84 8.84 1.20
CA ARG A 52 -3.98 9.25 2.59
C ARG A 52 -3.31 8.24 3.50
N ALA A 53 -2.83 8.69 4.65
CA ALA A 53 -2.27 7.78 5.63
C ALA A 53 -3.30 6.71 6.03
N GLY A 54 -2.87 5.44 6.00
CA GLY A 54 -3.73 4.28 6.19
C GLY A 54 -4.18 3.61 4.89
N ASP A 55 -4.06 4.27 3.73
CA ASP A 55 -4.30 3.62 2.43
C ASP A 55 -3.32 2.48 2.19
N VAL A 56 -3.73 1.51 1.37
CA VAL A 56 -2.97 0.29 1.08
C VAL A 56 -2.59 0.26 -0.40
N LEU A 57 -1.31 0.03 -0.69
CA LEU A 57 -0.86 -0.36 -2.02
C LEU A 57 -0.80 -1.88 -2.11
N VAL A 58 -1.42 -2.44 -3.15
CA VAL A 58 -1.30 -3.85 -3.49
C VAL A 58 -0.42 -3.99 -4.73
N PHE A 59 0.68 -4.72 -4.57
CA PHE A 59 1.58 -5.08 -5.65
C PHE A 59 1.30 -6.51 -6.09
N LYS A 60 0.66 -6.66 -7.26
CA LYS A 60 0.44 -7.97 -7.89
C LYS A 60 1.48 -8.19 -8.99
N TYR A 61 2.24 -9.29 -8.91
CA TYR A 61 3.31 -9.60 -9.85
C TYR A 61 3.65 -11.09 -9.87
N ASN A 62 4.38 -11.53 -10.90
CA ASN A 62 4.97 -12.86 -10.91
C ASN A 62 6.23 -12.88 -10.04
N SER A 63 6.16 -13.55 -8.87
CA SER A 63 7.24 -13.60 -7.88
C SER A 63 8.50 -14.34 -8.32
N THR A 64 8.45 -15.08 -9.43
CA THR A 64 9.65 -15.64 -10.06
C THR A 64 10.49 -14.56 -10.73
N PHE A 65 9.87 -13.47 -11.21
CA PHE A 65 10.56 -12.45 -12.01
C PHE A 65 10.71 -11.11 -11.31
N HIS A 66 9.92 -10.84 -10.27
CA HIS A 66 9.81 -9.53 -9.66
C HIS A 66 9.77 -9.63 -8.14
N ASP A 67 10.09 -8.51 -7.50
CA ASP A 67 9.95 -8.28 -6.06
C ASP A 67 9.56 -6.81 -5.83
N VAL A 68 9.30 -6.46 -4.58
CA VAL A 68 9.02 -5.08 -4.16
C VAL A 68 9.94 -4.73 -3.01
N ALA A 69 10.78 -3.71 -3.17
CA ALA A 69 11.60 -3.17 -2.09
C ALA A 69 11.14 -1.75 -1.73
N TRP A 70 10.81 -1.54 -0.45
CA TRP A 70 10.50 -0.21 0.09
C TRP A 70 11.81 0.45 0.53
N VAL A 71 12.26 1.42 -0.26
CA VAL A 71 13.59 2.02 -0.14
C VAL A 71 13.53 3.48 0.27
N SER A 72 14.70 4.03 0.64
CA SER A 72 14.87 5.47 0.81
C SER A 72 14.83 6.21 -0.54
N LYS A 73 14.69 7.54 -0.49
CA LYS A 73 14.83 8.40 -1.69
C LYS A 73 16.16 8.18 -2.42
N GLY A 74 17.25 7.95 -1.68
CA GLY A 74 18.56 7.64 -2.24
C GLY A 74 18.57 6.29 -2.97
N GLY A 75 17.99 5.25 -2.36
CA GLY A 75 17.83 3.94 -2.96
C GLY A 75 16.98 3.97 -4.23
N TYR A 76 15.90 4.73 -4.24
CA TYR A 76 15.06 4.93 -5.42
C TYR A 76 15.77 5.62 -6.60
N LYS A 77 16.61 6.62 -6.30
CA LYS A 77 17.39 7.33 -7.32
C LYS A 77 18.47 6.45 -7.93
N LYS A 78 19.15 5.67 -7.09
CA LYS A 78 20.27 4.81 -7.48
C LYS A 78 19.83 3.40 -7.90
N CYS A 79 18.56 3.06 -7.77
CA CYS A 79 18.04 1.70 -7.93
C CYS A 79 18.77 0.67 -7.07
N THR A 80 19.03 1.03 -5.81
CA THR A 80 19.72 0.18 -4.84
C THR A 80 18.80 -0.15 -3.68
N VAL A 81 18.69 -1.45 -3.36
CA VAL A 81 18.15 -1.90 -2.08
C VAL A 81 19.24 -1.72 -1.03
N SER A 82 18.97 -0.93 0.02
CA SER A 82 19.91 -0.78 1.14
C SER A 82 20.27 -2.15 1.73
N PRO A 83 21.43 -2.30 2.41
CA PRO A 83 21.82 -3.56 3.03
C PRO A 83 20.69 -4.15 3.89
N LYS A 84 20.60 -5.49 3.90
CA LYS A 84 19.56 -6.27 4.58
C LYS A 84 19.32 -5.74 6.00
N GLY A 85 18.06 -5.44 6.31
CA GLY A 85 17.61 -5.00 7.64
C GLY A 85 17.01 -3.59 7.70
N PHE A 86 17.27 -2.73 6.71
CA PHE A 86 16.77 -1.35 6.72
C PHE A 86 15.63 -1.06 5.73
N ALA A 87 15.49 -1.89 4.69
CA ALA A 87 14.46 -1.78 3.67
C ALA A 87 13.62 -3.08 3.65
N PRO A 88 12.31 -3.03 3.93
CA PRO A 88 11.43 -4.17 3.70
C PRO A 88 11.48 -4.60 2.24
N VAL A 89 11.71 -5.90 2.00
CA VAL A 89 11.64 -6.50 0.67
C VAL A 89 10.61 -7.62 0.67
N TYR A 90 9.65 -7.51 -0.23
CA TYR A 90 8.52 -8.40 -0.35
C TYR A 90 8.62 -9.26 -1.62
N ARG A 91 8.18 -10.52 -1.53
CA ARG A 91 8.42 -11.55 -2.56
C ARG A 91 7.25 -12.53 -2.75
N ASN A 92 6.04 -12.20 -2.28
CA ASN A 92 4.93 -13.16 -2.32
C ASN A 92 4.12 -13.13 -3.63
N GLY A 93 4.29 -12.11 -4.49
CA GLY A 93 3.54 -11.92 -5.75
C GLY A 93 2.18 -11.21 -5.60
N TYR A 94 1.75 -10.94 -4.38
CA TYR A 94 0.57 -10.19 -3.98
C TYR A 94 0.81 -9.49 -2.62
N ASP A 95 1.63 -8.45 -2.63
CA ASP A 95 2.07 -7.77 -1.40
C ASP A 95 1.19 -6.56 -1.09
N ALA A 96 0.67 -6.49 0.13
CA ALA A 96 -0.11 -5.37 0.61
C ALA A 96 0.72 -4.50 1.57
N VAL A 97 0.81 -3.21 1.28
CA VAL A 97 1.62 -2.25 2.04
C VAL A 97 0.74 -1.08 2.49
N THR A 98 0.56 -0.95 3.81
CA THR A 98 -0.13 0.21 4.40
C THR A 98 0.81 1.42 4.44
N LEU A 99 0.33 2.55 3.91
CA LEU A 99 1.10 3.77 3.77
C LEU A 99 0.96 4.68 5.00
N PRO A 100 2.06 5.04 5.69
CA PRO A 100 2.06 6.15 6.65
C PRO A 100 2.09 7.50 5.92
N ARG A 101 1.94 8.61 6.64
CA ARG A 101 2.15 9.96 6.08
C ARG A 101 3.57 10.09 5.53
N GLY A 102 3.74 10.86 4.46
CA GLY A 102 5.06 11.17 3.87
C GLY A 102 5.23 10.66 2.45
N THR A 103 6.46 10.71 1.94
CA THR A 103 6.77 10.21 0.60
C THR A 103 7.50 8.88 0.67
N HIS A 104 6.94 7.87 0.00
CA HIS A 104 7.43 6.50 0.02
C HIS A 104 7.92 6.09 -1.36
N TYR A 105 8.94 5.24 -1.39
CA TYR A 105 9.60 4.84 -2.62
C TYR A 105 9.68 3.33 -2.71
N PHE A 106 9.21 2.79 -3.81
CA PHE A 106 9.19 1.36 -4.10
C PHE A 106 9.94 1.10 -5.39
N ILE A 107 10.72 0.03 -5.42
CA ILE A 107 11.46 -0.41 -6.60
C ILE A 107 11.34 -1.93 -6.76
N CYS A 108 11.50 -2.43 -7.98
CA CYS A 108 11.89 -3.83 -8.17
C CYS A 108 13.42 -3.92 -8.05
N GLY A 109 13.90 -4.76 -7.15
CA GLY A 109 15.31 -4.99 -6.86
C GLY A 109 16.00 -5.95 -7.83
N VAL A 110 15.26 -6.61 -8.73
CA VAL A 110 15.83 -7.46 -9.78
C VAL A 110 16.71 -6.61 -10.71
N PRO A 111 17.94 -7.04 -11.03
CA PRO A 111 18.88 -6.26 -11.85
C PRO A 111 18.26 -5.73 -13.14
N GLY A 112 18.44 -4.44 -13.41
CA GLY A 112 17.94 -3.75 -14.61
C GLY A 112 16.46 -3.31 -14.55
N HIS A 113 15.62 -3.89 -13.68
CA HIS A 113 14.18 -3.60 -13.68
C HIS A 113 13.86 -2.18 -13.20
N CYS A 114 14.43 -1.75 -12.07
CA CYS A 114 14.23 -0.40 -11.56
C CYS A 114 14.73 0.69 -12.52
N SER A 115 15.91 0.49 -13.13
CA SER A 115 16.49 1.43 -14.10
C SER A 115 15.65 1.52 -15.37
N ALA A 116 14.94 0.45 -15.73
CA ALA A 116 13.98 0.41 -16.84
C ALA A 116 12.59 0.98 -16.47
N GLY A 117 12.44 1.60 -15.30
CA GLY A 117 11.21 2.30 -14.91
C GLY A 117 10.29 1.52 -13.96
N MET A 118 10.66 0.31 -13.53
CA MET A 118 9.87 -0.47 -12.57
C MET A 118 10.08 0.04 -11.13
N LYS A 119 9.57 1.25 -10.89
CA LYS A 119 9.69 2.00 -9.64
C LYS A 119 8.55 2.99 -9.45
N LEU A 120 8.16 3.22 -8.20
CA LEU A 120 7.07 4.10 -7.81
C LEU A 120 7.52 5.05 -6.69
N ALA A 121 7.17 6.33 -6.78
CA ALA A 121 7.30 7.30 -5.71
C ALA A 121 5.92 7.89 -5.40
N VAL A 122 5.41 7.67 -4.20
CA VAL A 122 4.05 8.07 -3.80
C VAL A 122 4.10 9.03 -2.62
N THR A 123 3.40 10.16 -2.72
CA THR A 123 3.24 11.11 -1.62
C THR A 123 1.88 10.92 -0.96
N VAL A 124 1.89 10.83 0.36
CA VAL A 124 0.76 10.44 1.21
C VAL A 124 0.49 11.53 2.22
N TYR A 125 -0.75 12.03 2.22
CA TYR A 125 -1.18 13.22 2.96
C TYR A 125 -1.97 12.95 4.23
#